data_AF-W1W0X2-F1
#
_entry.id   AF-W1W0X2-F1
#
_cell.length_a   1.000
_cell.length_b   1.000
_cell.length_c   1.000
_cell.angle_alpha   90.00
_cell.angle_beta   90.00
_cell.angle_gamma   90.00
#
_symmetry.space_group_name_H-M   'P 1'
#
loop_
_entity.id
_entity.type
_entity.pdbx_description
1 polymer ?
#
loop_
_entity_poly.entity_id
_entity_poly.type
_entity_poly.pdbx_seq_one_letter_code
_entity_poly.pdbx_strand_id
1 'polypeptide(L)'
;MKQISTLDANNIIQYLDASELVFFLAIKDIEQKTIVDLLRNGLSCHDNISVHDDNGMAITISIFLLGYNYPFKGINTTVERLKAVNLVFKYWKEIGKNKSRTKDPYKCREFMQYLDSINFRKADYLIIGKP
;
A
#
# COMPACT_ATOMS: atom_id res chain seq x y z
N MET A 1 -16.91 -0.40 -2.32
CA MET A 1 -15.71 0.18 -1.67
C MET A 1 -16.17 0.63 -0.29
N LYS A 2 -15.80 -0.09 0.79
CA LYS A 2 -16.27 0.24 2.15
C LYS A 2 -15.49 1.44 2.66
N GLN A 3 -16.21 2.44 3.18
CA GLN A 3 -15.65 3.56 3.91
C GLN A 3 -15.22 3.02 5.28
N ILE A 4 -13.92 2.82 5.48
CA ILE A 4 -13.39 2.17 6.69
C ILE A 4 -12.93 3.28 7.64
N SER A 5 -13.81 3.71 8.53
CA SER A 5 -13.54 4.74 9.54
C SER A 5 -12.64 4.27 10.69
N THR A 6 -12.32 2.98 10.77
CA THR A 6 -11.44 2.41 11.82
C THR A 6 -10.62 1.27 11.26
N LEU A 7 -9.49 1.60 10.66
CA LEU A 7 -8.45 0.63 10.38
C LEU A 7 -7.72 0.40 11.72
N ASP A 8 -7.80 -0.80 12.30
CA ASP A 8 -7.01 -1.23 13.46
C ASP A 8 -6.00 -2.31 13.04
N ALA A 9 -5.14 -2.76 13.95
CA ALA A 9 -4.10 -3.73 13.64
C ALA A 9 -4.65 -5.05 13.08
N ASN A 10 -5.75 -5.56 13.64
CA ASN A 10 -6.41 -6.77 13.17
C ASN A 10 -6.96 -6.59 11.76
N ASN A 11 -7.56 -5.43 11.46
CA ASN A 11 -8.07 -5.12 10.13
C ASN A 11 -6.94 -5.06 9.09
N ILE A 12 -5.77 -4.50 9.45
CA ILE A 12 -4.59 -4.49 8.55
C ILE A 12 -4.18 -5.92 8.18
N ILE A 13 -4.02 -6.79 9.17
CA ILE A 13 -3.60 -8.18 8.95
C ILE A 13 -4.61 -8.92 8.08
N GLN A 14 -5.90 -8.83 8.41
CA GLN A 14 -6.97 -9.47 7.63
C GLN A 14 -7.00 -9.00 6.17
N TYR A 15 -6.78 -7.70 5.90
CA TYR A 15 -6.75 -7.20 4.53
C TYR A 15 -5.53 -7.70 3.75
N LEU A 16 -4.40 -7.88 4.42
CA LEU A 16 -3.19 -8.41 3.79
C LEU A 16 -3.32 -9.90 3.50
N ASP A 17 -3.85 -10.69 4.44
CA ASP A 17 -4.09 -12.13 4.27
C ASP A 17 -5.10 -12.43 3.14
N ALA A 18 -6.11 -11.57 2.98
CA ALA A 18 -7.09 -11.69 1.90
C ALA A 18 -6.54 -11.25 0.52
N SER A 19 -5.41 -10.57 0.47
CA SER A 19 -4.83 -10.03 -0.76
C SER A 19 -3.80 -10.99 -1.37
N GLU A 20 -4.03 -11.38 -2.62
CA GLU A 20 -3.09 -12.20 -3.41
C GLU A 20 -1.68 -11.57 -3.54
N LEU A 21 -1.60 -10.23 -3.54
CA LEU A 21 -0.34 -9.49 -3.60
C LEU A 21 0.04 -8.88 -2.25
N VAL A 22 -0.57 -9.34 -1.16
CA VAL A 22 -0.27 -8.89 0.21
C VAL A 22 -0.23 -7.36 0.36
N PHE A 23 -1.17 -6.65 -0.26
CA PHE A 23 -1.31 -5.20 -0.11
C PHE A 23 -2.77 -4.76 -0.20
N PHE A 24 -3.05 -3.59 0.37
CA PHE A 24 -4.32 -2.92 0.16
C PHE A 24 -4.13 -1.41 0.03
N LEU A 25 -5.17 -0.76 -0.49
CA LEU A 25 -5.22 0.68 -0.71
C LEU A 25 -6.17 1.32 0.29
N ALA A 26 -5.81 2.50 0.80
CA ALA A 26 -6.66 3.28 1.67
C ALA A 26 -6.73 4.74 1.23
N ILE A 27 -7.85 5.38 1.52
CA ILE A 27 -8.08 6.82 1.35
C ILE A 27 -7.91 7.47 2.71
N LYS A 28 -7.35 8.68 2.72
CA LYS A 28 -7.19 9.44 3.95
C LYS A 28 -8.54 9.98 4.42
N ASP A 29 -8.88 9.67 5.67
CA ASP A 29 -9.87 10.43 6.40
C ASP A 29 -9.26 11.80 6.76
N ILE A 30 -9.92 12.87 6.32
CA ILE A 30 -9.47 14.26 6.52
C ILE A 30 -9.99 14.84 7.84
N GLU A 31 -11.03 14.24 8.42
CA GLU A 31 -11.65 14.68 9.67
C GLU A 31 -11.02 13.98 10.88
N GLN A 32 -10.47 12.76 10.68
CA GLN A 32 -9.89 11.96 11.75
C GLN A 32 -8.47 11.48 11.41
N LYS A 33 -7.60 11.39 12.44
CA LYS A 33 -6.30 10.71 12.28
C LYS A 33 -6.54 9.22 12.10
N THR A 34 -6.09 8.67 10.98
CA THR A 34 -6.14 7.23 10.70
C THR A 34 -5.01 6.50 11.42
N ILE A 35 -5.11 5.18 11.62
CA ILE A 35 -3.98 4.38 12.14
C ILE A 35 -2.75 4.51 11.25
N VAL A 36 -2.94 4.72 9.94
CA VAL A 36 -1.85 4.91 8.99
C VAL A 36 -1.10 6.22 9.29
N ASP A 37 -1.81 7.27 9.69
CA ASP A 37 -1.20 8.52 10.16
C ASP A 37 -0.42 8.33 11.46
N LEU A 38 -0.93 7.50 12.37
CA LEU A 38 -0.25 7.19 13.64
C LEU A 38 1.01 6.36 13.40
N LEU A 39 0.92 5.31 12.58
CA LEU A 39 2.04 4.42 12.24
C LEU A 39 3.15 5.15 11.48
N ARG A 40 2.82 6.19 10.69
CA ARG A 40 3.81 7.03 10.00
C ARG A 40 4.33 8.21 10.81
N ASN A 41 3.77 8.49 11.98
CA ASN A 41 4.13 9.67 12.75
C ASN A 41 5.61 9.63 13.17
N GLY A 42 6.41 10.59 12.71
CA GLY A 42 7.84 10.66 12.98
C GLY A 42 8.72 9.69 12.16
N LEU A 43 8.15 8.89 11.26
CA LEU A 43 8.93 7.98 10.40
C LEU A 43 9.25 8.61 9.04
N SER A 44 10.54 8.82 8.79
CA SER A 44 11.06 9.30 7.51
C SER A 44 11.08 8.22 6.42
N CYS A 45 11.16 6.94 6.80
CA CYS A 45 11.22 5.81 5.87
C CYS A 45 9.90 5.02 5.82
N HIS A 46 9.61 4.48 4.64
CA HIS A 46 8.43 3.68 4.28
C HIS A 46 8.48 2.26 4.83
N ASP A 47 9.61 1.83 5.42
CA ASP A 47 9.93 0.41 5.56
C ASP A 47 9.99 -0.08 7.01
N ASN A 48 9.37 -1.23 7.23
CA ASN A 48 9.46 -2.09 8.42
C ASN A 48 8.72 -1.60 9.66
N ILE A 49 7.45 -1.28 9.49
CA ILE A 49 6.55 -1.04 10.61
C ILE A 49 6.05 -2.42 11.09
N SER A 50 6.33 -2.78 12.34
CA SER A 50 5.79 -3.99 12.95
C SER A 50 4.37 -3.71 13.45
N VAL A 51 3.42 -4.53 13.01
CA VAL A 51 2.03 -4.52 13.47
C VAL A 51 1.75 -5.83 14.16
N HIS A 52 1.21 -5.77 15.38
CA HIS A 52 0.88 -6.94 16.19
C HIS A 52 -0.63 -7.12 16.26
N ASP A 53 -1.12 -8.34 16.06
CA ASP A 53 -2.51 -8.69 16.38
C ASP A 53 -2.68 -8.86 17.90
N ASP A 54 -3.93 -9.05 18.32
CA ASP A 54 -4.27 -9.28 19.73
C ASP A 54 -3.70 -10.60 20.29
N ASN A 55 -3.30 -11.52 19.43
CA ASN A 55 -2.70 -12.82 19.80
C ASN A 55 -1.16 -12.76 19.84
N GLY A 56 -0.54 -11.62 19.56
CA GLY A 56 0.91 -11.43 19.55
C GLY A 56 1.61 -11.82 18.24
N MET A 57 0.88 -12.21 17.19
CA MET A 57 1.42 -12.41 15.84
C MET A 57 1.87 -11.05 15.27
N ALA A 58 3.11 -10.99 14.81
CA ALA A 58 3.70 -9.77 14.25
C ALA A 58 3.82 -9.90 12.73
N ILE A 59 3.31 -8.91 12.00
CA ILE A 59 3.60 -8.74 10.58
C ILE A 59 4.40 -7.47 10.36
N THR A 60 5.32 -7.52 9.39
CA THR A 60 6.07 -6.35 8.97
C THR A 60 5.43 -5.75 7.73
N ILE A 61 5.05 -4.48 7.80
CA ILE A 61 4.46 -3.74 6.70
C ILE A 61 5.35 -2.57 6.26
N SER A 62 5.16 -2.16 5.01
CA SER A 62 5.59 -0.87 4.48
C SER A 62 4.37 -0.02 4.15
N ILE A 63 4.46 1.29 4.39
CA ILE A 63 3.38 2.26 4.13
C ILE A 63 3.88 3.35 3.20
N PHE A 64 3.29 3.44 2.01
CA PHE A 64 3.61 4.46 1.01
C PHE A 64 2.54 5.55 0.97
N LEU A 65 3.00 6.81 0.99
CA LEU A 65 2.12 7.98 0.91
C LEU A 65 1.89 8.35 -0.56
N LEU A 66 0.79 7.86 -1.12
CA LEU A 66 0.44 8.09 -2.53
C LEU A 66 -0.12 9.51 -2.73
N GLY A 67 -0.99 9.97 -1.84
CA GLY A 67 -1.55 11.33 -1.84
C GLY A 67 -2.16 11.76 -3.18
N TYR A 68 -2.98 10.92 -3.81
CA TYR A 68 -3.70 11.30 -5.03
C TYR A 68 -4.90 12.21 -4.75
N ASN A 69 -5.59 12.04 -3.61
CA ASN A 69 -6.69 12.91 -3.20
C ASN A 69 -6.28 13.88 -2.09
N TYR A 70 -5.25 13.55 -1.31
CA TYR A 70 -4.76 14.38 -0.22
C TYR A 70 -3.26 14.71 -0.33
N PRO A 71 -2.87 16.00 -0.30
CA PRO A 71 -1.46 16.39 -0.35
C PRO A 71 -0.78 16.26 1.03
N PHE A 72 0.22 15.37 1.13
CA PHE A 72 1.08 15.27 2.32
C PHE A 72 2.20 16.32 2.28
N LYS A 73 2.08 17.36 3.11
CA LYS A 73 3.10 18.42 3.19
C LYS A 73 4.46 17.84 3.59
N GLY A 74 5.52 18.28 2.90
CA GLY A 74 6.90 17.86 3.18
C GLY A 74 7.27 16.48 2.64
N ILE A 75 6.36 15.79 1.93
CA ILE A 75 6.60 14.46 1.36
C ILE A 75 6.64 14.55 -0.17
N ASN A 76 7.67 13.95 -0.78
CA ASN A 76 7.74 13.80 -2.23
C ASN A 76 6.90 12.57 -2.67
N THR A 77 5.60 12.79 -2.90
CA THR A 77 4.68 11.71 -3.29
C THR A 77 5.03 11.07 -4.63
N THR A 78 5.72 11.76 -5.53
CA THR A 78 6.18 11.19 -6.81
C THR A 78 7.16 10.04 -6.57
N VAL A 79 8.12 10.22 -5.65
CA VAL A 79 9.09 9.18 -5.29
C VAL A 79 8.40 8.03 -4.56
N GLU A 80 7.48 8.33 -3.64
CA GLU A 80 6.70 7.31 -2.91
C GLU A 80 5.85 6.46 -3.88
N ARG A 81 5.16 7.08 -4.84
CA ARG A 81 4.39 6.39 -5.88
C ARG A 81 5.27 5.48 -6.72
N LEU A 82 6.44 5.96 -7.15
CA LEU A 82 7.37 5.17 -7.95
C LEU A 82 7.84 3.93 -7.18
N LYS A 83 8.19 4.08 -5.89
CA LYS A 83 8.61 2.95 -5.04
C LYS A 83 7.47 1.95 -4.82
N ALA A 84 6.27 2.44 -4.52
CA ALA A 84 5.07 1.61 -4.34
C ALA A 84 4.78 0.78 -5.60
N VAL A 85 4.74 1.42 -6.77
CA VAL A 85 4.48 0.75 -8.06
C VAL A 85 5.54 -0.31 -8.35
N ASN A 86 6.81 -0.01 -8.13
CA ASN A 86 7.88 -0.98 -8.34
C ASN A 86 7.77 -2.19 -7.40
N LEU A 87 7.39 -1.98 -6.14
CA LEU A 87 7.23 -3.07 -5.18
C LEU A 87 6.03 -3.95 -5.51
N VAL A 88 4.87 -3.36 -5.82
CA VAL A 88 3.70 -4.13 -6.27
C VAL A 88 4.01 -4.90 -7.56
N PHE A 89 4.75 -4.31 -8.49
CA PHE A 89 5.17 -5.00 -9.71
C PHE A 89 6.16 -6.14 -9.44
N LYS A 90 6.99 -6.02 -8.41
CA LYS A 90 7.85 -7.12 -7.95
C LYS A 90 6.99 -8.31 -7.50
N TYR A 91 6.01 -8.09 -6.63
CA TYR A 91 5.13 -9.17 -6.16
C TYR A 91 4.28 -9.75 -7.29
N TRP A 92 3.79 -8.89 -8.20
CA TRP A 92 3.09 -9.32 -9.42
C TRP A 92 3.90 -10.30 -10.27
N LYS A 93 5.22 -10.09 -10.38
CA LYS A 93 6.13 -11.01 -11.07
C LYS A 93 6.35 -12.29 -10.27
N GLU A 94 6.52 -12.20 -8.96
CA GLU A 94 6.79 -13.34 -8.08
C GLU A 94 5.64 -14.36 -8.08
N ILE A 95 4.38 -13.89 -8.14
CA ILE A 95 3.21 -14.77 -8.28
C ILE A 95 2.96 -15.25 -9.73
N GLY A 96 3.89 -14.99 -10.66
CA GLY A 96 3.83 -15.48 -12.03
C GLY A 96 2.83 -14.77 -12.95
N LYS A 97 2.21 -13.65 -12.52
CA LYS A 97 1.24 -12.92 -13.35
C LYS A 97 1.86 -12.11 -14.48
N ASN A 98 3.16 -11.81 -14.43
CA ASN A 98 3.82 -11.14 -15.54
C ASN A 98 4.24 -12.14 -16.62
N LYS A 99 3.45 -12.25 -17.68
CA LYS A 99 3.83 -13.04 -18.87
C LYS A 99 4.78 -12.27 -19.79
N SER A 100 4.91 -10.96 -19.61
CA SER A 100 5.84 -10.13 -20.37
C SER A 100 7.27 -10.21 -19.81
N ARG A 101 8.29 -10.13 -20.68
CA ARG A 101 9.71 -10.03 -20.25
C ARG A 101 10.09 -8.62 -19.74
N THR A 102 9.12 -7.73 -19.62
CA THR A 102 9.35 -6.32 -19.28
C THR A 102 9.78 -6.18 -17.81
N LYS A 103 10.87 -5.43 -17.60
CA LYS A 103 11.39 -5.12 -16.26
C LYS A 103 10.81 -3.83 -15.65
N ASP A 104 10.23 -2.98 -16.50
CA ASP A 104 9.66 -1.68 -16.17
C ASP A 104 8.13 -1.78 -16.01
N PRO A 105 7.54 -1.49 -14.83
CA PRO A 105 6.11 -1.58 -14.62
C PRO A 105 5.30 -0.71 -15.60
N TYR A 106 5.80 0.47 -15.96
CA TYR A 106 5.07 1.41 -16.82
C TYR A 106 5.02 0.97 -18.28
N LYS A 107 5.86 0.02 -18.67
CA LYS A 107 5.84 -0.62 -19.99
C LYS A 107 5.04 -1.93 -20.00
N CYS A 108 4.54 -2.38 -18.85
CA CYS A 108 3.71 -3.58 -18.76
C CYS A 108 2.22 -3.19 -18.80
N ARG A 109 1.59 -3.32 -19.97
CA ARG A 109 0.19 -2.93 -20.18
C ARG A 109 -0.78 -3.64 -19.24
N GLU A 110 -0.61 -4.95 -19.07
CA GLU A 110 -1.46 -5.78 -18.20
C GLU A 110 -1.41 -5.30 -16.75
N PHE A 111 -0.21 -4.98 -16.28
CA PHE A 111 -0.01 -4.46 -14.93
C PHE A 111 -0.64 -3.07 -14.75
N MET A 112 -0.49 -2.17 -15.74
CA MET A 112 -1.12 -0.85 -15.67
C MET A 112 -2.65 -0.95 -15.66
N GLN A 113 -3.23 -1.85 -16.46
CA GLN A 113 -4.67 -2.13 -16.44
C GLN A 113 -5.14 -2.68 -15.09
N TYR A 114 -4.33 -3.52 -14.45
CA TYR A 114 -4.59 -3.99 -13.10
C TYR A 114 -4.58 -2.84 -12.07
N LEU A 115 -3.59 -1.95 -12.10
CA LEU A 115 -3.55 -0.81 -11.19
C LEU A 115 -4.77 0.11 -11.36
N ASP A 116 -5.23 0.30 -12.60
CA ASP A 116 -6.43 1.07 -12.88
C ASP A 116 -7.70 0.37 -12.36
N SER A 117 -7.81 -0.96 -12.50
CA SER A 117 -8.98 -1.73 -12.05
C SER A 117 -9.16 -1.72 -10.52
N ILE A 118 -8.07 -1.62 -9.77
CA ILE A 118 -8.10 -1.49 -8.30
C ILE A 118 -8.18 -0.04 -7.82
N ASN A 119 -8.36 0.93 -8.72
CA ASN A 119 -8.40 2.36 -8.41
C ASN A 119 -7.14 2.90 -7.69
N PHE A 120 -5.95 2.43 -8.08
CA PHE A 120 -4.68 2.86 -7.45
C PHE A 120 -4.51 4.39 -7.40
N ARG A 121 -4.91 5.09 -8.47
CA ARG A 121 -4.82 6.55 -8.59
C ARG A 121 -5.88 7.33 -7.80
N LYS A 122 -6.70 6.63 -7.00
CA LYS A 122 -7.67 7.23 -6.07
C LYS A 122 -7.31 6.94 -4.62
N ALA A 123 -6.15 6.36 -4.35
CA ALA A 123 -5.71 6.05 -2.99
C ALA A 123 -4.74 7.10 -2.47
N ASP A 124 -4.76 7.32 -1.15
CA ASP A 124 -3.80 8.18 -0.46
C ASP A 124 -2.69 7.37 0.21
N TYR A 125 -2.95 6.10 0.49
CA TYR A 125 -2.01 5.16 1.07
C TYR A 125 -1.99 3.84 0.32
N LEU A 126 -0.80 3.25 0.23
CA LEU A 126 -0.62 1.83 -0.03
C LEU A 126 0.05 1.18 1.17
N ILE A 127 -0.58 0.13 1.70
CA ILE A 127 -0.07 -0.67 2.80
C ILE A 127 0.25 -2.04 2.23
N ILE A 128 1.48 -2.50 2.39
CA ILE A 128 1.97 -3.75 1.81
C ILE A 128 2.75 -4.54 2.85
N GLY A 129 2.38 -5.80 3.02
CA GLY A 129 3.09 -6.73 3.89
C GLY A 129 4.34 -7.26 3.19
N LYS A 130 5.34 -7.64 3.98
CA LYS A 130 6.42 -8.49 3.47
C LYS A 130 5.92 -9.94 3.38
N PRO A 131 6.10 -10.63 2.25
CA PRO A 131 5.88 -12.07 2.16
C PRO A 131 6.92 -12.83 2.98
#